data_AF-A0A6A8LMF8-F1
#
_entry.id   AF-A0A6A8LMF8-F1
#
_cell.length_a   1.000
_cell.length_b   1.000
_cell.length_c   1.000
_cell.angle_alpha   90.00
_cell.angle_beta   90.00
_cell.angle_gamma   90.00
#
_symmetry.space_group_name_H-M   'P 1'
#
loop_
_entity.id
_entity.type
_entity.pdbx_description
1 polymer ?
#
loop_
_entity_poly.entity_id
_entity_poly.type
_entity_poly.pdbx_seq_one_letter_code
_entity_poly.pdbx_strand_id
1 'polypeptide(L)' 'MNIKIIGVGKLKEKYLKQGIAEYAKRLGTFCKFQIVEVPDEKAPEKLS' A
#
# COMPACT_ATOMS: atom_id res chain seq x y z
N MET A 1 18.09 -2.77 -2.37
CA MET A 1 17.40 -1.99 -1.31
C MET A 1 15.97 -2.52 -1.18
N ASN A 2 15.46 -2.71 0.03
CA ASN A 2 14.10 -3.24 0.25
C ASN A 2 13.21 -2.12 0.78
N ILE A 3 12.18 -1.77 0.02
CA ILE A 3 11.21 -0.73 0.39
C ILE A 3 9.89 -1.44 0.67
N LYS A 4 9.43 -1.37 1.92
CA LYS A 4 8.15 -1.94 2.34
C LYS A 4 7.21 -0.81 2.74
N ILE A 5 6.12 -0.66 2.01
CA ILE A 5 5.04 0.26 2.35
C ILE A 5 3.97 -0.53 3.09
N ILE A 6 3.65 -0.09 4.31
CA ILE A 6 2.62 -0.69 5.14
C ILE A 6 1.50 0.33 5.26
N GLY A 7 0.31 0.00 4.74
CA GLY A 7 -0.87 0.86 4.79
C GLY A 7 -2.00 0.16 5.53
N VAL A 8 -2.76 0.93 6.31
CA VAL A 8 -3.99 0.45 6.95
C VAL A 8 -5.15 0.68 5.98
N GLY A 9 -5.99 -0.34 5.81
CA GLY A 9 -7.11 -0.31 4.86
C GLY A 9 -6.76 -0.91 3.50
N LYS A 10 -7.80 -1.32 2.77
CA LYS A 10 -7.66 -1.91 1.42
C LYS A 10 -7.92 -0.86 0.35
N LEU A 11 -7.01 -0.75 -0.63
CA LEU A 11 -7.27 0.07 -1.82
C LEU A 11 -8.41 -0.58 -2.63
N LYS A 12 -9.50 0.16 -2.85
CA LYS A 12 -10.65 -0.32 -3.64
C LYS A 12 -10.58 0.17 -5.09
N GLU A 13 -9.88 1.27 -5.32
CA GLU A 13 -9.84 1.96 -6.60
C GLU A 13 -8.85 1.29 -7.56
N LYS A 14 -9.35 0.84 -8.71
CA LYS A 14 -8.56 0.19 -9.76
C LYS A 14 -7.48 1.11 -10.34
N TYR A 15 -7.78 2.40 -10.50
CA TYR A 15 -6.85 3.37 -11.07
C TYR A 15 -5.62 3.58 -10.16
N LEU A 16 -5.81 3.60 -8.84
CA LEU A 16 -4.71 3.72 -7.89
C LEU A 16 -3.80 2.49 -7.92
N LYS A 17 -4.40 1.28 -7.97
CA LYS A 17 -3.62 0.04 -8.11
C LYS A 17 -2.79 0.02 -9.39
N GLN A 18 -3.35 0.51 -10.50
CA GLN A 18 -2.64 0.60 -11.77
C GLN A 18 -1.49 1.62 -11.72
N GLY A 19 -1.72 2.80 -11.16
CA GLY A 19 -0.67 3.81 -10.97
C GLY A 19 0.47 3.27 -10.10
N ILE A 20 0.14 2.63 -8.98
CA ILE A 20 1.11 1.98 -8.09
C ILE A 20 1.92 0.91 -8.84
N ALA A 21 1.27 0.08 -9.66
CA ALA A 21 1.95 -0.95 -10.44
C ALA A 21 2.93 -0.36 -11.47
N GLU A 22 2.60 0.77 -12.07
CA GLU A 22 3.49 1.44 -13.01
C GLU A 22 4.75 1.99 -12.32
N TYR A 23 4.59 2.64 -11.16
CA TYR A 23 5.73 3.09 -10.36
C TYR A 23 6.54 1.92 -9.82
N ALA A 24 5.89 0.87 -9.32
CA ALA A 24 6.55 -0.33 -8.82
C ALA A 24 7.37 -1.03 -9.92
N LYS A 25 6.88 -1.06 -11.17
CA LYS A 25 7.61 -1.60 -12.32
C LYS A 25 8.88 -0.81 -12.63
N ARG A 26 8.82 0.53 -12.56
CA ARG A 26 9.99 1.41 -12.76
C ARG A 26 11.02 1.28 -11.62
N LEU A 27 10.53 1.13 -10.38
CA LEU A 27 11.36 1.00 -9.19
C LEU A 27 11.97 -0.41 -9.03
N GLY A 28 11.35 -1.44 -9.59
CA GLY A 28 11.76 -2.84 -9.47
C GLY A 28 13.20 -3.13 -9.93
N THR A 29 13.74 -2.35 -10.85
CA THR A 29 15.13 -2.47 -11.32
C THR A 29 16.15 -2.04 -10.27
N PHE A 30 15.74 -1.22 -9.29
CA PHE A 30 16.62 -0.59 -8.30
C PHE A 30 16.36 -1.11 -6.88
N CYS A 31 15.11 -1.46 -6.56
CA CYS A 31 14.72 -1.91 -5.24
C CYS A 31 13.65 -3.01 -5.28
N LYS A 32 13.65 -3.86 -4.25
CA LYS A 32 12.54 -4.78 -4.01
C LYS A 32 11.44 -3.98 -3.30
N PHE A 33 10.33 -3.78 -4.00
CA PHE A 33 9.18 -3.04 -3.50
C PHE A 33 8.10 -4.02 -3.02
N GLN A 34 7.65 -3.86 -1.77
CA GLN A 34 6.55 -4.64 -1.19
C GLN A 34 5.50 -3.68 -0.62
N ILE A 35 4.23 -3.94 -0.94
CA ILE A 35 3.10 -3.26 -0.31
C ILE A 35 2.39 -4.29 0.56
N VAL A 36 2.20 -3.94 1.83
CA VAL A 36 1.43 -4.73 2.79
C VAL A 36 0.22 -3.88 3.21
N GLU A 37 -0.96 -4.33 2.81
CA GLU A 37 -2.23 -3.77 3.27
C GLU A 37 -2.65 -4.52 4.53
N VAL A 38 -2.71 -3.82 5.65
CA VAL A 38 -3.18 -4.37 6.93
C VAL A 38 -4.66 -4.03 7.07
N PRO A 39 -5.52 -5.01 7.44
CA PRO A 39 -6.92 -4.70 7.73
C PRO A 39 -7.01 -3.71 8.89
N ASP A 40 -7.88 -2.72 8.74
CA ASP A 40 -8.23 -1.80 9.82
C ASP A 40 -8.78 -2.64 10.99
N GLU A 41 -8.15 -2.56 12.17
CA GLU A 41 -8.85 -2.94 13.40
C GLU A 41 -10.00 -1.97 13.57
N LYS A 42 -11.21 -2.47 13.88
CA LYS A 42 -12.36 -1.60 14.18
C LYS A 42 -11.90 -0.55 15.19
N ALA A 43 -11.73 0.70 14.74
CA ALA A 43 -11.53 1.81 15.64
C ALA A 43 -12.71 1.78 16.64
N PRO A 44 -12.46 1.62 17.96
CA PRO A 44 -13.52 1.81 18.92
C PRO A 44 -14.09 3.21 18.72
N GLU A 45 -15.42 3.36 18.70
CA GLU A 45 -16.19 4.58 18.43
C GLU A 45 -16.00 5.69 19.50
N LYS A 46 -14.79 5.89 20.00
CA LYS A 46 -14.41 7.00 20.88
C LYS A 46 -13.01 7.48 20.55
N LEU A 47 -12.90 8.32 19.53
CA LEU A 47 -11.99 9.45 19.59
C LEU A 47 -12.87 10.70 19.65
N SER A 48 -12.91 11.27 20.85
CA SER A 48 -13.53 12.55 21.19
C SER A 48 -12.99 13.70 20.35
#